data_AF-A0A415EVA5-F1
#
_entry.id   AF-A0A415EVA5-F1
#
_cell.length_a   1.000
_cell.length_b   1.000
_cell.length_c   1.000
_cell.angle_alpha   90.00
_cell.angle_beta   90.00
_cell.angle_gamma   90.00
#
_symmetry.space_group_name_H-M   'P 1'
#
loop_
_entity.id
_entity.type
_entity.pdbx_description
1 polymer ?
#
loop_
_entity_poly.entity_id
_entity_poly.type
_entity_poly.pdbx_seq_one_letter_code
_entity_poly.pdbx_strand_id
1 'polypeptide(L)'
;MKTKSMLGRGIFAIVCLVALFFLASCSSSRVDSAAANQVLTNSNSHQQNALYVLEDGKLTVNKTLTFFTNPNQEPADLVEEQETQLAQINETLQAEFPKSKALTAADIGPMHTFEVTNAQVIIDQEKREVRMTGDDFEKVFKMADNNDKRLIDDEQNEYEFSYEEN
;
A
#
# COMPACT_ATOMS: atom_id res chain seq x y z
N MET A 1 -58.64 -38.25 23.49
CA MET A 1 -58.05 -36.93 23.18
C MET A 1 -56.53 -37.00 23.34
N LYS A 2 -55.78 -36.71 22.28
CA LYS A 2 -54.31 -36.50 22.34
C LYS A 2 -54.05 -35.08 21.84
N THR A 3 -53.54 -34.22 22.68
CA THR A 3 -53.10 -32.86 22.30
C THR A 3 -51.74 -32.97 21.60
N LYS A 4 -51.68 -32.52 20.34
CA LYS A 4 -50.43 -32.37 19.59
C LYS A 4 -49.85 -31.00 19.90
N SER A 5 -48.62 -30.97 20.41
CA SER A 5 -47.79 -29.76 20.47
C SER A 5 -47.41 -29.37 19.04
N MET A 6 -47.86 -28.19 18.59
CA MET A 6 -47.32 -27.49 17.44
C MET A 6 -46.68 -26.20 17.96
N LEU A 7 -45.38 -26.22 18.19
CA LEU A 7 -44.60 -24.98 18.32
C LEU A 7 -43.18 -25.27 17.86
N GLY A 8 -42.81 -24.75 16.70
CA GLY A 8 -41.47 -24.97 16.13
C GLY A 8 -41.33 -24.75 14.62
N ARG A 9 -42.28 -24.08 13.95
CA ARG A 9 -42.19 -23.79 12.50
C ARG A 9 -42.09 -22.30 12.16
N GLY A 10 -41.76 -21.45 13.14
CA GLY A 10 -41.70 -19.99 12.95
C GLY A 10 -40.30 -19.39 12.83
N ILE A 11 -39.24 -20.11 13.25
CA ILE A 11 -37.90 -19.51 13.37
C ILE A 11 -36.99 -19.84 12.17
N PHE A 12 -37.32 -20.87 11.39
CA PHE A 12 -36.44 -21.34 10.31
C PHE A 12 -36.48 -20.49 9.02
N ALA A 13 -37.53 -19.68 8.81
CA ALA A 13 -37.68 -18.90 7.59
C ALA A 13 -36.97 -17.54 7.63
N ILE A 14 -36.72 -16.98 8.83
CA ILE A 14 -36.09 -15.66 8.98
C ILE A 14 -34.56 -15.76 8.82
N VAL A 15 -33.95 -16.88 9.19
CA VAL A 15 -32.50 -17.09 9.07
C VAL A 15 -32.05 -17.17 7.60
N CYS A 16 -32.87 -17.70 6.69
CA CYS A 16 -32.53 -17.76 5.27
C CYS A 16 -32.64 -16.42 4.54
N LEU A 17 -33.47 -15.47 5.02
CA LEU A 17 -33.68 -14.20 4.33
C LEU A 17 -32.61 -13.14 4.68
N VAL A 18 -31.99 -13.22 5.86
CA VAL A 18 -30.87 -12.34 6.24
C VAL A 18 -29.56 -12.77 5.58
N ALA A 19 -29.41 -14.04 5.21
CA ALA A 19 -28.22 -14.55 4.52
C ALA A 19 -28.11 -14.08 3.05
N LEU A 20 -29.22 -13.67 2.42
CA LEU A 20 -29.24 -13.23 1.02
C LEU A 20 -28.75 -11.78 0.81
N PHE A 21 -28.65 -10.98 1.88
CA PHE A 21 -28.16 -9.59 1.78
C PHE A 21 -26.64 -9.43 1.91
N PHE A 22 -25.91 -10.50 2.27
CA PHE A 22 -24.44 -10.47 2.35
C PHE A 22 -23.74 -10.95 1.07
N LEU A 23 -24.50 -11.27 0.01
CA LEU A 23 -23.97 -11.74 -1.28
C LEU A 23 -24.12 -10.70 -2.41
N ALA A 24 -24.19 -9.41 -2.08
CA ALA A 24 -23.57 -8.42 -2.94
C ALA A 24 -22.04 -8.53 -2.72
N SER A 25 -21.41 -9.67 -3.01
CA SER A 25 -20.74 -9.90 -4.30
C SER A 25 -20.36 -8.57 -4.96
N CYS A 26 -19.48 -7.84 -4.27
CA CYS A 26 -18.59 -6.88 -4.87
C CYS A 26 -17.85 -7.67 -5.95
N SER A 27 -18.26 -7.51 -7.22
CA SER A 27 -17.47 -7.97 -8.35
C SER A 27 -16.22 -7.10 -8.37
N SER A 28 -15.21 -7.45 -7.58
CA SER A 28 -13.89 -6.88 -7.77
C SER A 28 -13.41 -7.45 -9.09
N SER A 29 -13.49 -6.64 -10.16
CA SER A 29 -12.70 -6.88 -11.36
C SER A 29 -11.25 -7.10 -10.90
N ARG A 30 -10.67 -8.20 -11.37
CA ARG A 30 -9.29 -8.51 -11.02
C ARG A 30 -8.41 -7.60 -11.86
N VAL A 31 -7.62 -6.75 -11.20
CA VAL A 31 -6.61 -5.94 -11.85
C VAL A 31 -5.48 -6.87 -12.31
N ASP A 32 -5.22 -6.92 -13.61
CA ASP A 32 -4.18 -7.79 -14.19
C ASP A 32 -2.82 -7.12 -14.12
N SER A 33 -2.80 -5.81 -14.40
CA SER A 33 -1.60 -4.98 -14.34
C SER A 33 -1.94 -3.63 -13.70
N ALA A 34 -0.99 -3.07 -12.95
CA ALA A 34 -1.10 -1.74 -12.39
C ALA A 34 0.27 -1.11 -12.18
N ALA A 35 0.33 0.21 -12.27
CA ALA A 35 1.53 0.96 -11.93
C ALA A 35 1.17 2.20 -11.10
N ALA A 36 1.93 2.46 -10.05
CA ALA A 36 1.95 3.73 -9.33
C ALA A 36 3.36 4.33 -9.42
N ASN A 37 3.49 5.39 -10.23
CA ASN A 37 4.76 6.06 -10.49
C ASN A 37 4.82 7.38 -9.72
N GLN A 38 5.82 7.56 -8.86
CA GLN A 38 5.97 8.81 -8.11
C GLN A 38 6.25 9.98 -9.06
N VAL A 39 5.55 11.07 -8.82
CA VAL A 39 5.52 12.27 -9.67
C VAL A 39 5.66 13.54 -8.85
N LEU A 40 5.48 13.46 -7.52
CA LEU A 40 5.84 14.53 -6.60
C LEU A 40 6.42 13.94 -5.32
N THR A 41 7.55 14.48 -4.89
CA THR A 41 8.24 14.14 -3.64
C THR A 41 7.86 15.13 -2.56
N ASN A 42 7.43 14.64 -1.40
CA ASN A 42 7.29 15.47 -0.21
C ASN A 42 8.69 15.86 0.29
N SER A 43 8.91 17.15 0.57
CA SER A 43 10.18 17.67 1.08
C SER A 43 10.60 17.07 2.43
N ASN A 44 9.65 16.50 3.17
CA ASN A 44 9.88 15.86 4.47
C ASN A 44 10.01 14.33 4.37
N SER A 45 10.01 13.76 3.16
CA SER A 45 10.23 12.32 2.95
C SER A 45 11.68 12.06 2.52
N HIS A 46 12.26 10.98 3.01
CA HIS A 46 13.55 10.48 2.53
C HIS A 46 13.43 9.76 1.17
N GLN A 47 12.22 9.57 0.65
CA GLN A 47 11.97 8.93 -0.63
C GLN A 47 12.12 9.93 -1.78
N GLN A 48 13.21 9.82 -2.53
CA GLN A 48 13.45 10.65 -3.70
C GLN A 48 12.59 10.22 -4.90
N ASN A 49 12.38 8.91 -5.07
CA ASN A 49 11.57 8.32 -6.14
C ASN A 49 11.05 6.94 -5.70
N ALA A 50 9.85 6.56 -6.13
CA ALA A 50 9.33 5.22 -6.06
C ALA A 50 8.46 4.87 -7.27
N LEU A 51 8.55 3.61 -7.71
CA LEU A 51 7.72 3.03 -8.76
C LEU A 51 7.25 1.65 -8.30
N TYR A 52 5.94 1.48 -8.24
CA TYR A 52 5.27 0.21 -7.93
C TYR A 52 4.67 -0.34 -9.22
N VAL A 53 4.95 -1.60 -9.57
CA VAL A 53 4.42 -2.27 -10.77
C VAL A 53 3.91 -3.66 -10.41
N LEU A 54 2.60 -3.86 -10.55
CA LEU A 54 1.96 -5.18 -10.50
C LEU A 54 1.90 -5.75 -11.92
N GLU A 55 2.41 -6.95 -12.10
CA GLU A 55 2.28 -7.74 -13.32
C GLU A 55 2.27 -9.23 -12.95
N ASP A 56 1.33 -10.01 -13.50
CA ASP A 56 1.24 -11.47 -13.30
C ASP A 56 1.24 -11.92 -11.81
N GLY A 57 0.64 -11.13 -10.92
CA GLY A 57 0.60 -11.42 -9.49
C GLY A 57 1.95 -11.23 -8.76
N LYS A 58 2.89 -10.53 -9.39
CA LYS A 58 4.14 -10.06 -8.77
C LYS A 58 4.14 -8.54 -8.73
N LEU A 59 4.42 -7.97 -7.57
CA LEU A 59 4.63 -6.54 -7.40
C LEU A 59 6.13 -6.28 -7.30
N THR A 60 6.65 -5.46 -8.22
CA THR A 60 8.02 -4.96 -8.18
C THR A 60 7.99 -3.51 -7.72
N VAL A 61 8.78 -3.18 -6.69
CA VAL A 61 8.89 -1.82 -6.17
C VAL A 61 10.31 -1.34 -6.31
N ASN A 62 10.51 -0.27 -7.07
CA ASN A 62 11.80 0.39 -7.20
C ASN A 62 11.78 1.68 -6.39
N LYS A 63 12.73 1.88 -5.46
CA LYS A 63 12.81 3.08 -4.62
C LYS A 63 14.21 3.68 -4.63
N THR A 64 14.31 5.00 -4.62
CA THR A 64 15.56 5.73 -4.36
C THR A 64 15.37 6.56 -3.10
N LEU A 65 16.30 6.43 -2.17
CA LEU A 65 16.27 7.09 -0.86
C LEU A 65 17.39 8.15 -0.80
N THR A 66 17.15 9.24 -0.09
CA THR A 66 18.10 10.35 0.06
C THR A 66 18.15 10.83 1.51
N PHE A 67 19.33 11.31 1.90
CA PHE A 67 19.45 12.15 3.08
C PHE A 67 18.95 13.57 2.79
N PHE A 68 18.43 14.23 3.81
CA PHE A 68 18.28 15.67 3.80
C PHE A 68 19.64 16.31 3.90
N THR A 69 19.85 17.32 3.06
CA THR A 69 21.08 18.09 3.02
C THR A 69 20.82 19.50 3.50
N ASN A 70 21.41 19.90 4.62
CA ASN A 70 21.48 21.29 5.02
C ASN A 70 22.78 21.91 4.46
N PRO A 71 22.72 22.88 3.54
CA PRO A 71 23.93 23.48 2.95
C PRO A 71 24.70 24.36 3.94
N ASN A 72 24.11 24.71 5.09
CA ASN A 72 24.71 25.55 6.11
C ASN A 72 25.22 24.74 7.34
N GLN A 73 25.20 23.41 7.28
CA GLN A 73 25.63 22.58 8.41
C GLN A 73 27.17 22.50 8.50
N GLU A 74 27.67 22.41 9.73
CA GLU A 74 29.09 22.19 9.98
C GLU A 74 29.48 20.75 9.62
N PRO A 75 30.68 20.52 9.04
CA PRO A 75 31.09 19.19 8.62
C PRO A 75 31.13 18.12 9.73
N ALA A 76 31.30 18.53 10.98
CA ALA A 76 31.36 17.62 12.12
C ALA A 76 29.98 17.01 12.47
N ASP A 77 28.90 17.75 12.23
CA ASP A 77 27.53 17.35 12.57
C ASP A 77 26.92 16.44 11.49
N LEU A 78 27.49 16.45 10.27
CA LEU A 78 27.06 15.65 9.13
C LEU A 78 26.93 14.16 9.43
N VAL A 79 27.90 13.60 10.16
CA VAL A 79 27.98 12.16 10.39
C VAL A 79 26.87 11.71 11.34
N GLU A 80 26.70 12.42 12.46
CA GLU A 80 25.66 12.12 13.46
C GLU A 80 24.25 12.30 12.88
N GLU A 81 24.05 13.35 12.06
CA GLU A 81 22.77 13.58 11.40
C GLU A 81 22.45 12.48 10.38
N GLN A 82 23.44 12.07 9.57
CA GLN A 82 23.28 10.96 8.61
C GLN A 82 22.98 9.63 9.31
N GLU A 83 23.61 9.35 10.45
CA GLU A 83 23.29 8.14 11.24
C GLU A 83 21.85 8.16 11.75
N THR A 84 21.37 9.32 12.22
CA THR A 84 19.99 9.50 12.66
C THR A 84 19.00 9.33 11.51
N GLN A 85 19.25 9.98 10.38
CA GLN A 85 18.42 9.85 9.18
C GLN A 85 18.44 8.41 8.64
N LEU A 86 19.58 7.72 8.66
CA LEU A 86 19.69 6.33 8.25
C LEU A 86 18.85 5.39 9.12
N ALA A 87 18.79 5.64 10.43
CA ALA A 87 17.93 4.89 11.33
C ALA A 87 16.44 5.07 10.96
N GLN A 88 16.01 6.31 10.70
CA GLN A 88 14.64 6.62 10.26
C GLN A 88 14.30 5.97 8.91
N ILE A 89 15.21 6.06 7.94
CA ILE A 89 15.06 5.42 6.62
C ILE A 89 14.84 3.91 6.79
N ASN A 90 15.65 3.26 7.62
CA ASN A 90 15.54 1.82 7.86
C ASN A 90 14.25 1.44 8.59
N GLU A 91 13.81 2.24 9.56
CA GLU A 91 12.54 2.03 10.26
C GLU A 91 11.36 2.06 9.27
N THR A 92 11.27 3.11 8.45
CA THR A 92 10.21 3.24 7.44
C THR A 92 10.28 2.13 6.40
N LEU A 93 11.49 1.83 5.89
CA LEU A 93 11.66 0.79 4.87
C LEU A 93 11.29 -0.60 5.39
N GLN A 94 11.62 -0.91 6.64
CA GLN A 94 11.27 -2.20 7.25
C GLN A 94 9.81 -2.27 7.68
N ALA A 95 9.16 -1.15 7.99
CA ALA A 95 7.71 -1.12 8.17
C ALA A 95 6.97 -1.49 6.87
N GLU A 96 7.44 -1.00 5.72
CA GLU A 96 6.86 -1.32 4.42
C GLU A 96 7.31 -2.70 3.88
N PHE A 97 8.58 -3.06 4.07
CA PHE A 97 9.18 -4.33 3.64
C PHE A 97 9.86 -5.04 4.82
N PRO A 98 9.11 -5.79 5.65
CA PRO A 98 9.63 -6.40 6.89
C PRO A 98 10.81 -7.35 6.71
N LYS A 99 10.98 -7.93 5.51
CA LYS A 99 12.08 -8.85 5.17
C LYS A 99 13.29 -8.15 4.54
N SER A 100 13.22 -6.83 4.31
CA SER A 100 14.32 -6.08 3.72
C SER A 100 15.52 -6.03 4.66
N LYS A 101 16.72 -6.09 4.07
CA LYS A 101 17.96 -5.87 4.83
C LYS A 101 18.07 -4.39 5.19
N ALA A 102 18.48 -4.10 6.42
CA ALA A 102 18.83 -2.75 6.81
C ALA A 102 19.94 -2.19 5.90
N LEU A 103 19.71 -0.99 5.40
CA LEU A 103 20.60 -0.21 4.56
C LEU A 103 21.73 0.42 5.39
N THR A 104 22.84 0.66 4.71
CA THR A 104 23.98 1.45 5.19
C THR A 104 24.05 2.79 4.46
N ALA A 105 24.90 3.70 4.91
CA ALA A 105 25.08 5.00 4.24
C ALA A 105 25.48 4.86 2.76
N ALA A 106 26.21 3.80 2.39
CA ALA A 106 26.61 3.54 1.00
C ALA A 106 25.43 3.12 0.10
N ASP A 107 24.32 2.71 0.70
CA ASP A 107 23.11 2.30 0.00
C ASP A 107 22.17 3.48 -0.27
N ILE A 108 22.45 4.68 0.26
CA ILE A 108 21.63 5.88 0.05
C ILE A 108 22.06 6.59 -1.25
N GLY A 109 21.10 6.90 -2.11
CA GLY A 109 21.32 7.45 -3.46
C GLY A 109 21.12 6.43 -4.60
N PRO A 110 21.68 5.19 -4.52
CA PRO A 110 21.33 4.12 -5.45
C PRO A 110 19.86 3.71 -5.39
N MET A 111 19.36 3.15 -6.50
CA MET A 111 18.03 2.56 -6.58
C MET A 111 18.00 1.16 -5.99
N HIS A 112 16.97 0.87 -5.19
CA HIS A 112 16.68 -0.42 -4.59
C HIS A 112 15.46 -1.05 -5.26
N THR A 113 15.51 -2.36 -5.50
CA THR A 113 14.38 -3.13 -6.04
C THR A 113 13.91 -4.14 -5.01
N PHE A 114 12.61 -4.12 -4.72
CA PHE A 114 11.93 -5.06 -3.85
C PHE A 114 10.90 -5.85 -4.66
N GLU A 115 10.76 -7.12 -4.34
CA GLU A 115 9.81 -8.00 -5.01
C GLU A 115 8.84 -8.59 -3.99
N VAL A 116 7.55 -8.53 -4.31
CA VAL A 116 6.45 -9.06 -3.51
C VAL A 116 5.68 -10.06 -4.36
N THR A 117 5.54 -11.28 -3.86
CA THR A 117 4.81 -12.37 -4.52
C THR A 117 3.36 -12.44 -4.04
N ASN A 118 2.52 -13.17 -4.78
CA ASN A 118 1.08 -13.26 -4.54
C ASN A 118 0.41 -11.88 -4.43
N ALA A 119 0.91 -10.94 -5.22
CA ALA A 119 0.51 -9.56 -5.16
C ALA A 119 -0.82 -9.32 -5.89
N GLN A 120 -1.56 -8.32 -5.42
CA GLN A 120 -2.81 -7.87 -6.01
C GLN A 120 -3.02 -6.38 -5.73
N VAL A 121 -3.83 -5.74 -6.57
CA VAL A 121 -4.28 -4.36 -6.36
C VAL A 121 -5.79 -4.34 -6.14
N ILE A 122 -6.21 -3.66 -5.08
CA ILE A 122 -7.61 -3.46 -4.73
C ILE A 122 -7.91 -1.97 -4.84
N ILE A 123 -8.87 -1.62 -5.69
CA ILE A 123 -9.32 -0.24 -5.90
C ILE A 123 -10.67 -0.07 -5.18
N ASP A 124 -10.70 0.74 -4.13
CA ASP A 124 -11.88 1.03 -3.31
C ASP A 124 -12.34 2.47 -3.59
N GLN A 125 -13.23 2.62 -4.58
CA GLN A 125 -13.72 3.92 -5.04
C GLN A 125 -14.54 4.66 -3.96
N GLU A 126 -15.26 3.93 -3.10
CA GLU A 126 -16.05 4.52 -2.01
C GLU A 126 -15.14 5.12 -0.94
N LYS A 127 -14.09 4.40 -0.55
CA LYS A 127 -13.10 4.89 0.42
C LYS A 127 -12.04 5.81 -0.20
N ARG A 128 -12.04 5.95 -1.53
CA ARG A 128 -11.00 6.66 -2.30
C ARG A 128 -9.61 6.11 -1.97
N GLU A 129 -9.46 4.79 -2.02
CA GLU A 129 -8.23 4.09 -1.65
C GLU A 129 -7.79 3.12 -2.75
N VAL A 130 -6.48 3.00 -2.93
CA VAL A 130 -5.86 1.90 -3.68
C VAL A 130 -4.96 1.15 -2.71
N ARG A 131 -5.16 -0.16 -2.57
CA ARG A 131 -4.31 -1.02 -1.74
C ARG A 131 -3.54 -1.98 -2.63
N MET A 132 -2.23 -1.95 -2.52
CA MET A 132 -1.34 -2.96 -3.09
C MET A 132 -0.97 -3.93 -1.96
N THR A 133 -1.26 -5.22 -2.13
CA THR A 133 -1.04 -6.23 -1.09
C THR A 133 -0.31 -7.43 -1.66
N GLY A 134 0.41 -8.17 -0.84
CA GLY A 134 1.01 -9.46 -1.19
C GLY A 134 1.63 -10.13 0.03
N ASP A 135 2.55 -11.08 -0.18
CA ASP A 135 3.20 -11.80 0.92
C ASP A 135 3.95 -10.84 1.86
N ASP A 136 3.47 -10.72 3.11
CA ASP A 136 4.01 -9.84 4.16
C ASP A 136 4.16 -8.36 3.74
N PHE A 137 3.30 -7.90 2.83
CA PHE A 137 3.32 -6.53 2.30
C PHE A 137 1.91 -5.95 2.16
N GLU A 138 1.75 -4.70 2.61
CA GLU A 138 0.59 -3.87 2.36
C GLU A 138 1.04 -2.41 2.19
N LYS A 139 0.68 -1.80 1.06
CA LYS A 139 0.80 -0.35 0.83
C LYS A 139 -0.57 0.21 0.48
N VAL A 140 -0.98 1.21 1.23
CA VAL A 140 -2.26 1.90 1.03
C VAL A 140 -1.98 3.31 0.51
N PHE A 141 -2.66 3.65 -0.58
CA PHE A 141 -2.69 4.98 -1.14
C PHE A 141 -4.09 5.57 -1.02
N LYS A 142 -4.17 6.89 -0.81
CA LYS A 142 -5.38 7.68 -0.91
C LYS A 142 -5.48 8.31 -2.30
N MET A 143 -6.65 8.29 -2.92
CA MET A 143 -6.87 9.03 -4.15
C MET A 143 -7.05 10.51 -3.83
N ALA A 144 -6.38 11.40 -4.56
CA ALA A 144 -6.57 12.84 -4.44
C ALA A 144 -8.02 13.22 -4.75
N ASP A 145 -8.59 14.21 -4.06
CA ASP A 145 -10.04 14.50 -4.01
C ASP A 145 -10.75 14.62 -5.38
N ASN A 146 -10.05 15.04 -6.42
CA ASN A 146 -10.60 15.29 -7.75
C ASN A 146 -9.98 14.44 -8.86
N ASN A 147 -9.10 13.49 -8.54
CA ASN A 147 -8.39 12.69 -9.53
C ASN A 147 -8.12 11.27 -8.99
N ASP A 148 -8.87 10.29 -9.50
CA ASP A 148 -8.76 8.87 -9.17
C ASP A 148 -7.46 8.22 -9.68
N LYS A 149 -6.78 8.88 -10.63
CA LYS A 149 -5.46 8.50 -11.12
C LYS A 149 -4.30 9.17 -10.36
N ARG A 150 -4.60 9.99 -9.35
CA ARG A 150 -3.59 10.62 -8.50
C ARG A 150 -3.66 9.99 -7.11
N LEU A 151 -2.60 9.31 -6.72
CA LEU A 151 -2.48 8.63 -5.44
C LEU A 151 -1.54 9.40 -4.52
N ILE A 152 -1.81 9.34 -3.22
CA ILE A 152 -1.03 9.97 -2.14
C ILE A 152 -0.73 8.88 -1.11
N ASP A 153 0.53 8.74 -0.72
CA ASP A 153 0.92 7.82 0.35
C ASP A 153 0.94 8.47 1.75
N ASP A 154 1.29 7.69 2.75
CA ASP A 154 1.44 8.10 4.14
C ASP A 154 2.53 9.17 4.34
N GLU A 155 3.58 9.14 3.52
CA GLU A 155 4.63 10.16 3.47
C GLU A 155 4.24 11.40 2.66
N GLN A 156 3.00 11.50 2.18
CA GLN A 156 2.48 12.59 1.33
C GLN A 156 3.18 12.71 -0.04
N ASN A 157 3.87 11.67 -0.49
CA ASN A 157 4.35 11.60 -1.87
C ASN A 157 3.16 11.36 -2.79
N GLU A 158 3.22 11.92 -3.99
CA GLU A 158 2.14 11.76 -4.97
C GLU A 158 2.57 10.91 -6.16
N TYR A 159 1.64 10.10 -6.65
CA TYR A 159 1.86 9.10 -7.69
C TYR A 159 0.81 9.23 -8.80
N GLU A 160 1.24 9.02 -10.03
CA GLU A 160 0.34 8.75 -11.14
C GLU A 160 0.01 7.26 -11.16
N PHE A 161 -1.28 6.95 -11.22
CA PHE A 161 -1.80 5.59 -11.16
C PHE A 161 -2.46 5.18 -12.47
N SER A 162 -2.12 3.98 -12.92
CA SER A 162 -2.66 3.33 -14.10
C SER A 162 -2.90 1.86 -13.82
N TYR A 163 -3.90 1.27 -14.44
CA TYR A 163 -4.24 -0.14 -14.27
C TYR A 163 -5.06 -0.66 -15.45
N GLU A 164 -5.03 -1.97 -15.66
CA GLU A 164 -5.84 -2.69 -16.64
C GLU A 164 -6.67 -3.76 -15.91
N GLU A 165 -7.94 -3.89 -16.30
CA GLU A 165 -8.87 -4.90 -15.78
C GLU A 165 -9.34 -5.81 -16.93
N ASN A 166 -9.44 -7.11 -16.65
CA ASN A 166 -10.08 -8.12 -17.51
C ASN A 166 -11.61 -8.18 -17.33
#